data_AF-A0A4R5JVS0-F1
#
_entry.id   AF-A0A4R5JVS0-F1
#
_cell.length_a   1.000
_cell.length_b   1.000
_cell.length_c   1.000
_cell.angle_alpha   90.00
_cell.angle_beta   90.00
_cell.angle_gamma   90.00
#
_symmetry.space_group_name_H-M   'P 1'
#
loop_
_entity.id
_entity.type
_entity.pdbx_description
1 polymer ?
#
loop_
_entity_poly.entity_id
_entity_poly.type
_entity_poly.pdbx_seq_one_letter_code
_entity_poly.pdbx_strand_id
1 'polypeptide(L)'
;MPIPETTWIHLLAVLGSVAVMIYGMNIVYKRLKAKNQGFGPNSLKAIGVTLFIPAILILAVTTNFQSETLAALLGTVAGYVLSTSKPEE
;
A
#
# COMPACT_ATOMS: atom_id res chain seq x y z
N MET A 1 1.94 -5.68 -28.53
CA MET A 1 1.00 -4.94 -27.67
C MET A 1 1.41 -3.48 -27.69
N PRO A 2 0.51 -2.52 -27.97
CA PRO A 2 0.88 -1.11 -27.91
C PRO A 2 1.15 -0.75 -26.43
N ILE A 3 2.33 -0.21 -26.19
CA ILE A 3 2.73 0.34 -24.89
C ILE A 3 1.84 1.58 -24.67
N PRO A 4 1.12 1.72 -23.55
CA PRO A 4 0.34 2.93 -23.29
C PRO A 4 1.26 4.13 -23.38
N GLU A 5 0.87 5.16 -24.15
CA GLU A 5 1.64 6.40 -24.22
C GLU A 5 1.83 6.91 -22.79
N THR A 6 3.08 6.94 -22.35
CA THR A 6 3.43 7.24 -20.96
C THR A 6 3.18 8.73 -20.73
N THR A 7 1.95 9.06 -20.38
CA THR A 7 1.53 10.44 -20.14
C THR A 7 2.22 10.95 -18.87
N TRP A 8 2.51 12.25 -18.80
CA TRP A 8 3.04 12.92 -17.60
C TRP A 8 2.26 12.60 -16.31
N ILE A 9 0.97 12.29 -16.42
CA ILE A 9 0.11 11.86 -15.32
C ILE A 9 0.58 10.52 -14.71
N HIS A 10 0.98 9.55 -15.53
CA HIS A 10 1.51 8.27 -15.04
C HIS A 10 2.81 8.48 -14.25
N LEU A 11 3.71 9.32 -14.77
CA LEU A 11 4.96 9.66 -14.10
C LEU A 11 4.69 10.31 -12.74
N LEU A 12 3.79 11.30 -12.68
CA LEU A 12 3.41 11.96 -11.44
C LEU A 12 2.74 11.01 -10.45
N ALA A 13 1.87 10.11 -10.92
CA ALA A 13 1.23 9.11 -10.07
C ALA A 13 2.24 8.14 -9.46
N VAL A 14 3.23 7.68 -10.23
CA VAL A 14 4.30 6.80 -9.75
C VAL A 14 5.19 7.54 -8.75
N LEU A 15 5.68 8.74 -9.08
CA LEU A 15 6.53 9.53 -8.19
C LEU A 15 5.80 9.89 -6.89
N GLY A 16 4.54 10.30 -6.98
CA GLY A 16 3.70 10.60 -5.83
C GLY A 16 3.49 9.36 -4.96
N SER A 17 3.21 8.20 -5.57
CA SER A 17 3.04 6.94 -4.84
C SER A 17 4.32 6.53 -4.11
N VAL A 18 5.48 6.64 -4.75
CA VAL A 18 6.78 6.36 -4.12
C VAL A 18 7.06 7.32 -2.96
N ALA A 19 6.78 8.62 -3.14
CA ALA A 19 6.93 9.61 -2.08
C ALA A 19 6.03 9.29 -0.87
N VAL A 20 4.78 8.89 -1.11
CA VAL A 20 3.84 8.46 -0.07
C VAL A 20 4.35 7.22 0.66
N MET A 21 4.88 6.22 -0.05
CA MET A 21 5.45 5.02 0.58
C MET A 21 6.62 5.38 1.51
N ILE A 22 7.58 6.19 1.04
CA ILE A 22 8.74 6.59 1.82
C ILE A 22 8.31 7.43 3.04
N TYR A 23 7.42 8.39 2.83
CA TYR A 23 6.94 9.27 3.90
C TYR A 23 6.12 8.50 4.94
N GLY A 24 5.19 7.64 4.50
CA GLY A 24 4.39 6.80 5.39
C GLY A 24 5.26 5.85 6.20
N MET A 25 6.28 5.27 5.57
CA MET A 25 7.25 4.41 6.26
C MET A 25 7.98 5.19 7.36
N ASN A 26 8.48 6.39 7.05
CA ASN A 26 9.09 7.28 8.04
C ASN A 26 8.15 7.59 9.23
N ILE A 27 6.86 7.79 8.99
CA ILE A 27 5.87 7.99 10.06
C ILE A 27 5.76 6.73 10.93
N VAL A 28 5.65 5.55 10.33
CA VAL A 28 5.54 4.30 11.08
C VAL A 28 6.78 4.09 11.95
N TYR A 29 7.98 4.23 11.39
CA TYR A 29 9.24 4.12 12.13
C TYR A 29 9.35 5.13 13.28
N LYS A 30 9.03 6.41 13.04
CA LYS A 30 9.03 7.43 14.09
C LYS A 30 8.09 7.07 15.22
N ARG A 31 6.88 6.57 14.90
CA ARG A 31 5.89 6.17 15.90
C ARG A 31 6.32 4.94 16.69
N LEU A 32 6.97 3.98 16.03
CA LEU A 32 7.54 2.80 16.68
C LEU A 32 8.64 3.17 17.68
N LYS A 33 9.57 4.02 17.23
CA LYS A 33 10.68 4.53 18.06
C LYS A 33 10.18 5.35 19.24
N ALA A 34 9.20 6.24 19.01
CA ALA A 34 8.60 7.05 20.09
C ALA A 34 7.92 6.20 21.16
N LYS A 35 7.44 5.00 20.81
CA LYS A 35 6.82 4.07 21.75
C LYS A 35 7.80 3.04 22.35
N ASN A 36 9.08 3.05 21.96
CA ASN A 36 10.05 2.00 22.30
C ASN A 36 9.51 0.59 22.02
N GLN A 37 8.76 0.43 20.93
CA GLN A 37 8.17 -0.84 20.52
C GLN A 37 8.91 -1.40 19.31
N GLY A 38 8.98 -2.73 19.20
CA GLY A 38 9.39 -3.41 17.99
C GLY A 38 8.25 -3.51 16.97
N PHE A 39 8.47 -4.27 15.89
CA PHE A 39 7.45 -4.54 14.89
C PHE A 39 6.41 -5.55 15.42
N GLY A 40 5.36 -5.03 16.05
CA GLY A 40 4.18 -5.82 16.43
C GLY A 40 3.14 -5.96 15.29
N PRO A 41 2.05 -6.71 15.53
CA PRO A 41 0.99 -6.94 14.53
C PRO A 41 0.40 -5.66 13.94
N ASN A 42 0.13 -4.66 14.77
CA ASN A 42 -0.42 -3.37 14.33
C ASN A 42 0.56 -2.58 13.45
N SER A 43 1.86 -2.73 13.72
CA SER A 43 2.91 -2.01 12.99
C SER A 43 3.20 -2.68 11.65
N LEU A 44 3.20 -4.01 11.60
CA LEU A 44 3.23 -4.79 10.37
C LEU A 44 2.02 -4.45 9.48
N LYS A 45 0.83 -4.38 10.08
CA LYS A 45 -0.39 -3.96 9.39
C LYS A 45 -0.27 -2.55 8.82
N ALA A 46 0.24 -1.60 9.60
CA ALA A 46 0.48 -0.24 9.12
C ALA A 46 1.51 -0.19 7.97
N ILE A 47 2.59 -0.96 8.06
CA ILE A 47 3.60 -1.09 6.99
C ILE A 47 2.97 -1.67 5.73
N GLY A 48 2.22 -2.77 5.86
CA GLY A 48 1.53 -3.40 4.76
C GLY A 48 0.61 -2.42 4.06
N VAL A 49 -0.25 -1.71 4.79
CA VAL A 49 -1.17 -0.72 4.19
C VAL A 49 -0.41 0.43 3.51
N THR A 50 0.64 0.92 4.14
CA THR A 50 1.48 2.00 3.61
C THR A 50 2.15 1.64 2.29
N LEU A 51 2.47 0.35 2.08
CA LEU A 51 3.10 -0.13 0.85
C LEU A 51 2.08 -0.63 -0.18
N PHE A 52 1.03 -1.34 0.24
CA PHE A 52 0.07 -1.96 -0.66
C PHE A 52 -0.83 -0.95 -1.36
N ILE A 53 -1.36 0.06 -0.67
CA ILE A 53 -2.28 1.02 -1.29
C ILE A 53 -1.60 1.79 -2.43
N PRO A 54 -0.41 2.40 -2.23
CA PRO A 54 0.26 3.10 -3.32
C PRO A 54 0.76 2.13 -4.41
N ALA A 55 1.07 0.87 -4.08
CA ALA A 55 1.43 -0.13 -5.09
C ALA A 55 0.24 -0.48 -5.99
N ILE A 56 -0.96 -0.64 -5.42
CA ILE A 56 -2.18 -0.85 -6.20
C ILE A 56 -2.47 0.37 -7.07
N LEU A 57 -2.27 1.59 -6.56
CA LEU A 57 -2.44 2.80 -7.36
C LEU A 57 -1.51 2.82 -8.57
N ILE A 58 -0.22 2.50 -8.39
CA ILE A 58 0.75 2.37 -9.49
C ILE A 58 0.25 1.35 -10.50
N LEU A 59 -0.09 0.14 -10.04
CA LEU A 59 -0.56 -0.92 -10.92
C LEU A 59 -1.83 -0.50 -11.68
N ALA A 60 -2.79 0.14 -11.02
CA ALA A 60 -4.04 0.58 -11.61
C ALA A 60 -3.86 1.63 -12.71
N VAL A 61 -2.81 2.46 -12.63
CA VAL A 61 -2.51 3.45 -13.69
C VAL A 61 -1.59 2.89 -14.77
N THR A 62 -0.69 1.96 -14.46
CA THR A 62 0.26 1.43 -15.45
C THR A 62 -0.25 0.22 -16.22
N THR A 63 -1.27 -0.46 -15.71
CA THR A 63 -1.73 -1.76 -16.20
C THR A 63 -3.23 -1.73 -16.44
N ASN A 64 -3.67 -2.24 -17.59
CA ASN A 64 -5.09 -2.46 -17.85
C ASN A 64 -5.57 -3.71 -17.13
N PHE A 65 -6.17 -3.54 -15.96
CA PHE A 65 -6.84 -4.62 -15.25
C PHE A 65 -8.28 -4.76 -15.67
N GLN A 66 -8.77 -6.00 -15.62
CA GLN A 66 -10.20 -6.25 -15.50
C GLN A 66 -10.69 -5.76 -14.14
N SER A 67 -11.91 -5.22 -14.09
CA SER A 67 -12.52 -4.67 -12.87
C SER A 67 -12.56 -5.70 -11.73
N GLU A 68 -12.73 -6.98 -12.06
CA GLU A 68 -12.71 -8.11 -11.16
C GLU A 68 -11.35 -8.28 -10.46
N THR A 69 -10.25 -8.05 -11.20
CA THR A 69 -8.89 -8.14 -10.64
C THR A 69 -8.64 -7.00 -9.66
N LEU A 70 -9.05 -5.78 -10.00
CA LEU A 70 -8.96 -4.64 -9.08
C LEU A 70 -9.81 -4.89 -7.83
N ALA A 71 -11.02 -5.41 -7.98
CA ALA A 71 -11.88 -5.76 -6.85
C ALA A 71 -11.25 -6.83 -5.95
N ALA A 72 -10.60 -7.85 -6.52
CA ALA A 72 -9.88 -8.88 -5.77
C ALA A 72 -8.67 -8.29 -5.01
N LEU A 73 -7.86 -7.46 -5.67
CA LEU A 73 -6.71 -6.79 -5.04
C LEU A 73 -7.16 -5.87 -3.90
N LEU A 74 -8.22 -5.09 -4.10
CA LEU A 74 -8.80 -4.25 -3.05
C LEU A 74 -9.39 -5.08 -1.91
N GLY A 75 -10.07 -6.19 -2.22
CA GLY A 75 -10.62 -7.12 -1.23
C GLY A 75 -9.55 -7.79 -0.38
N THR A 76 -8.42 -8.18 -0.96
CA THR A 76 -7.29 -8.75 -0.20
C THR A 76 -6.65 -7.73 0.73
N VAL A 77 -6.46 -6.49 0.28
CA VAL A 77 -5.96 -5.42 1.14
C VAL A 77 -6.97 -5.10 2.24
N ALA A 78 -8.26 -4.98 1.93
CA ALA A 78 -9.30 -4.78 2.92
C ALA A 78 -9.34 -5.92 3.95
N GLY A 79 -9.23 -7.18 3.50
CA GLY A 79 -9.11 -8.34 4.38
C GLY A 79 -7.91 -8.26 5.30
N TYR A 80 -6.74 -7.88 4.79
CA TYR A 80 -5.53 -7.65 5.59
C TYR A 80 -5.68 -6.48 6.59
N VAL A 81 -6.33 -5.39 6.18
CA VAL A 81 -6.60 -4.21 7.03
C VAL A 81 -7.70 -4.49 8.06
N LEU A 82 -8.62 -5.41 7.79
CA LEU A 82 -9.71 -5.74 8.71
C LEU A 82 -9.39 -6.96 9.55
N SER A 83 -8.37 -7.76 9.20
CA SER A 83 -7.94 -8.88 10.02
C SER A 83 -7.53 -8.34 11.39
N THR A 84 -8.34 -8.66 12.40
CA THR A 84 -7.97 -8.48 13.79
C THR A 84 -7.13 -9.68 14.18
N SER A 85 -5.96 -9.46 14.79
CA SER A 85 -5.30 -10.52 15.53
C SER A 85 -6.20 -10.83 16.71
N LYS A 86 -6.99 -11.90 16.64
CA LYS A 86 -7.64 -12.44 17.84
C LYS A 86 -6.55 -12.59 18.90
N PRO A 87 -6.74 -12.11 20.13
CA PRO A 87 -5.94 -12.60 21.25
C PRO A 87 -6.16 -14.11 21.26
N GLU A 88 -5.10 -14.90 21.05
CA GLU A 88 -5.15 -16.31 21.41
C GLU A 88 -5.47 -16.35 22.90
N GLU A 89 -6.63 -16.93 23.24
CA GLU A 89 -7.01 -17.22 24.63
C GLU A 89 -6.03 -18.21 25.28
#